data_AF-A0A2S9XNY2-F1
#
_entry.id   AF-A0A2S9XNY2-F1
#
_cell.length_a   1.000
_cell.length_b   1.000
_cell.length_c   1.000
_cell.angle_alpha   90.00
_cell.angle_beta   90.00
_cell.angle_gamma   90.00
#
_symmetry.space_group_name_H-M   'P 1'
#
loop_
_entity.id
_entity.type
_entity.pdbx_description
1 polymer ?
#
loop_
_entity_poly.entity_id
_entity_poly.type
_entity_poly.pdbx_seq_one_letter_code
_entity_poly.pdbx_strand_id
1 'polypeptide(L)'
;MDPSITSTVVRALPTHEGTGAGPGVDLSLLKDELEQVAIEALDARMRGVNLDAAVHDPRFPHLMEFHEGLRDALLVEIPRELQPWVAAIGGEAIERKLSPTAKPKSARKAAELQKQSQAVAGRLSNLHADLFARAFGADPASAGDGPEQLQAALSELLLFESVRLQLLVTTWSSTDFESLGGDERAVDEIAWTEVEAMLLEPALTEDDMRPLPVMVAASNVALARDAADRAEALRLVAEDERETLRMRARLRAALRELRLAESVLLENALAGLLGEDRVELMDLQASRPVALDGLSRQAMDQRVSRGRRALTQGPESWPSRRRPALFDLLRHSGRGEEA
;
A
#
# COMPACT_ATOMS: atom_id res chain seq x y z
N MET A 1 -10.98 -8.31 29.63
CA MET A 1 -10.23 -7.23 28.96
C MET A 1 -10.29 -7.54 27.49
N ASP A 2 -10.92 -6.66 26.71
CA ASP A 2 -10.95 -6.82 25.26
C ASP A 2 -9.53 -6.73 24.72
N PRO A 3 -9.15 -7.58 23.75
CA PRO A 3 -7.83 -7.54 23.16
C PRO A 3 -7.60 -6.18 22.50
N SER A 4 -6.39 -5.61 22.67
CA SER A 4 -6.00 -4.40 21.96
C SER A 4 -6.18 -4.59 20.46
N ILE A 5 -6.50 -3.51 19.73
CA ILE A 5 -6.64 -3.58 18.27
C ILE A 5 -5.34 -4.07 17.62
N THR A 6 -4.18 -3.66 18.15
CA THR A 6 -2.86 -4.11 17.69
C THR A 6 -2.69 -5.62 17.85
N SER A 7 -3.14 -6.18 18.97
CA SER A 7 -3.17 -7.64 19.16
C SER A 7 -4.17 -8.33 18.22
N THR A 8 -5.25 -7.66 17.83
CA THR A 8 -6.26 -8.22 16.90
C THR A 8 -5.68 -8.29 15.48
N VAL A 9 -5.05 -7.21 15.01
CA VAL A 9 -4.33 -7.16 13.73
C VAL A 9 -3.25 -8.24 13.67
N VAL A 10 -2.36 -8.30 14.67
CA VAL A 10 -1.27 -9.28 14.73
C VAL A 10 -1.78 -10.73 14.74
N ARG A 11 -2.92 -11.01 15.39
CA ARG A 11 -3.53 -12.36 15.41
C ARG A 11 -4.21 -12.75 14.10
N ALA A 12 -4.65 -11.78 13.31
CA ALA A 12 -5.23 -12.05 12.00
C ALA A 12 -4.17 -12.53 11.00
N LEU A 13 -2.94 -12.03 11.16
CA LEU A 13 -1.79 -12.44 10.36
C LEU A 13 -1.50 -13.93 10.52
N PRO A 14 -1.08 -14.63 9.45
CA PRO A 14 -0.63 -16.01 9.56
C PRO A 14 0.59 -16.09 10.50
N THR A 15 0.37 -16.51 11.75
CA THR A 15 1.42 -16.87 12.70
C THR A 15 1.63 -18.39 12.67
N HIS A 16 2.89 -18.82 12.82
CA HIS A 16 3.34 -20.21 12.63
C HIS A 16 2.85 -21.21 13.70
N GLU A 17 1.85 -20.86 14.52
CA GLU A 17 1.27 -21.77 15.52
C GLU A 17 0.53 -22.92 14.82
N GLY A 18 1.28 -23.95 14.40
CA GLY A 18 0.75 -25.21 13.85
C GLY A 18 1.47 -25.77 12.62
N THR A 19 2.40 -25.03 12.00
CA THR A 19 3.05 -25.47 10.75
C THR A 19 4.56 -25.49 10.94
N GLY A 20 5.14 -26.69 11.14
CA GLY A 20 6.57 -26.92 11.41
C GLY A 20 7.53 -26.58 10.25
N ALA A 21 7.48 -25.35 9.73
CA ALA A 21 8.38 -24.84 8.72
C ALA A 21 8.77 -23.39 9.06
N GLY A 22 10.02 -23.19 9.47
CA GLY A 22 10.68 -21.89 9.57
C GLY A 22 10.73 -21.25 10.98
N PRO A 23 11.72 -20.38 11.25
CA PRO A 23 11.70 -19.50 12.42
C PRO A 23 10.50 -18.55 12.28
N GLY A 24 9.65 -18.49 13.30
CA GLY A 24 8.48 -17.61 13.30
C GLY A 24 8.89 -16.14 13.12
N VAL A 25 8.13 -15.39 12.33
CA VAL A 25 8.28 -13.93 12.24
C VAL A 25 7.87 -13.35 13.59
N ASP A 26 8.79 -12.66 14.25
CA ASP A 26 8.49 -11.90 15.45
C ASP A 26 7.74 -10.62 15.05
N LEU A 27 6.51 -10.50 15.57
CA LEU A 27 5.61 -9.39 15.27
C LEU A 27 5.55 -8.36 16.42
N SER A 28 6.44 -8.45 17.42
CA SER A 28 6.52 -7.49 18.52
C SER A 28 6.84 -6.07 18.03
N LEU A 29 7.80 -5.92 17.11
CA LEU A 29 8.14 -4.63 16.51
C LEU A 29 6.95 -4.00 15.77
N LEU A 30 6.21 -4.80 14.98
CA LEU A 30 5.00 -4.33 14.30
C LEU A 30 3.94 -3.88 15.31
N LYS A 31 3.80 -4.59 16.43
CA LYS A 31 2.86 -4.22 17.49
C LYS A 31 3.21 -2.85 18.07
N ASP A 32 4.48 -2.62 18.39
CA ASP A 32 4.95 -1.36 18.98
C ASP A 32 4.82 -0.19 17.99
N GLU A 33 5.12 -0.43 16.71
CA GLU A 33 4.92 0.54 15.61
C GLU A 33 3.45 0.93 15.47
N LEU A 34 2.53 -0.05 15.42
CA LEU A 34 1.09 0.21 15.34
C LEU A 34 0.55 0.97 16.56
N GLU A 35 1.17 0.83 17.74
CA GLU A 35 0.81 1.63 18.91
C GLU A 35 1.21 3.09 18.76
N GLN A 36 2.40 3.39 18.23
CA GLN A 36 2.82 4.78 17.96
C GLN A 36 1.96 5.42 16.87
N VAL A 37 1.71 4.69 15.79
CA VAL A 37 0.85 5.11 14.69
C VAL A 37 -0.58 5.41 15.18
N ALA A 38 -1.13 4.59 16.08
CA ALA A 38 -2.44 4.85 16.69
C ALA A 38 -2.48 6.14 17.51
N ILE A 39 -1.41 6.44 18.25
CA ILE A 39 -1.29 7.66 19.06
C ILE A 39 -1.28 8.90 18.15
N GLU A 40 -0.51 8.88 17.07
CA GLU A 40 -0.44 10.01 16.14
C GLU A 40 -1.73 10.18 15.32
N ALA A 41 -2.37 9.08 14.90
CA ALA A 41 -3.68 9.13 14.25
C ALA A 41 -4.72 9.79 15.15
N LEU A 42 -4.71 9.46 16.46
CA LEU A 42 -5.60 10.08 17.43
C LEU A 42 -5.26 11.57 17.63
N ASP A 43 -3.98 11.94 17.75
CA ASP A 43 -3.56 13.35 17.88
C ASP A 43 -3.95 14.18 16.66
N ALA A 44 -3.79 13.66 15.44
CA ALA A 44 -4.24 14.30 14.21
C ALA A 44 -5.76 14.55 14.23
N ARG A 45 -6.54 13.52 14.59
CA ARG A 45 -8.00 13.61 14.74
C ARG A 45 -8.41 14.64 15.79
N MET A 46 -7.78 14.63 16.97
CA MET A 46 -8.07 15.61 18.04
C MET A 46 -7.77 17.06 17.62
N ARG A 47 -6.84 17.25 16.68
CA ARG A 47 -6.52 18.55 16.08
C ARG A 47 -7.40 18.91 14.88
N GLY A 48 -8.32 18.04 14.48
CA GLY A 48 -9.17 18.23 13.30
C GLY A 48 -8.39 18.17 11.99
N VAL A 49 -7.29 17.42 11.95
CA VAL A 49 -6.50 17.16 10.74
C VAL A 49 -6.96 15.81 10.17
N ASN A 50 -7.42 15.82 8.92
CA ASN A 50 -7.84 14.62 8.22
C ASN A 50 -6.64 13.67 7.97
N LEU A 51 -6.90 12.36 7.86
CA LEU A 51 -5.84 11.37 7.70
C LEU A 51 -5.06 11.53 6.39
N ASP A 52 -5.71 11.87 5.28
CA ASP A 52 -5.06 12.16 3.99
C ASP A 52 -4.03 13.29 4.11
N ALA A 53 -4.28 14.30 4.95
CA ALA A 53 -3.32 15.37 5.21
C ALA A 53 -2.27 14.96 6.26
N ALA A 54 -2.69 14.25 7.31
CA ALA A 54 -1.84 13.90 8.46
C ALA A 54 -0.68 12.99 8.06
N VAL A 55 -0.88 12.05 7.13
CA VAL A 55 0.17 11.14 6.64
C VAL A 55 1.28 11.84 5.85
N HIS A 56 1.11 13.11 5.47
CA HIS A 56 2.13 13.92 4.80
C HIS A 56 2.69 15.05 5.70
N ASP A 57 2.24 15.12 6.95
CA ASP A 57 2.60 16.21 7.85
C ASP A 57 3.77 15.79 8.76
N PRO A 58 4.90 16.50 8.74
CA PRO A 58 6.08 16.16 9.55
C PRO A 58 5.84 16.27 11.07
N ARG A 59 4.69 16.79 11.51
CA ARG A 59 4.24 16.73 12.92
C ARG A 59 3.84 15.32 13.35
N PHE A 60 3.52 14.42 12.41
CA PHE A 60 3.14 13.02 12.64
C PHE A 60 4.12 12.07 11.94
N PRO A 61 5.39 12.00 12.40
CA PRO A 61 6.43 11.25 11.71
C PRO A 61 6.16 9.74 11.62
N HIS A 62 5.51 9.12 12.62
CA HIS A 62 5.21 7.69 12.56
C HIS A 62 4.07 7.40 11.56
N LEU A 63 3.08 8.28 11.43
CA LEU A 63 2.07 8.17 10.37
C LEU A 63 2.71 8.25 8.98
N MET A 64 3.57 9.25 8.80
CA MET A 64 4.27 9.46 7.52
C MET A 64 5.16 8.27 7.17
N GLU A 65 5.98 7.80 8.11
CA GLU A 65 6.84 6.63 7.91
C GLU A 65 6.03 5.36 7.61
N PHE A 66 4.94 5.12 8.33
CA PHE A 66 4.07 3.97 8.10
C PHE A 66 3.39 4.03 6.72
N HIS A 67 2.82 5.18 6.36
CA HIS A 67 2.15 5.41 5.08
C HIS A 67 3.09 5.25 3.87
N GLU A 68 4.29 5.80 3.98
CA GLU A 68 5.35 5.64 2.98
C GLU A 68 5.90 4.22 2.95
N GLY A 69 6.03 3.58 4.12
CA GLY A 69 6.49 2.20 4.28
C GLY A 69 5.55 1.20 3.61
N LEU A 70 4.23 1.38 3.76
CA LEU A 70 3.22 0.56 3.08
C LEU A 70 3.26 0.74 1.55
N ARG A 71 3.42 1.99 1.09
CA ARG A 71 3.63 2.31 -0.34
C ARG A 71 4.87 1.57 -0.86
N ASP A 72 5.98 1.65 -0.15
CA ASP A 72 7.24 1.00 -0.56
C ASP A 72 7.17 -0.52 -0.50
N ALA A 73 6.47 -1.08 0.49
CA ALA A 73 6.26 -2.52 0.61
C ALA A 73 5.58 -3.12 -0.64
N LEU A 74 4.77 -2.35 -1.37
CA LEU A 74 4.21 -2.79 -2.66
C LEU A 74 5.30 -3.09 -3.69
N LEU A 75 6.42 -2.38 -3.66
CA LEU A 75 7.51 -2.45 -4.64
C LEU A 75 8.73 -3.25 -4.14
N VAL A 76 8.75 -3.65 -2.86
CA VAL A 76 9.78 -4.54 -2.31
C VAL A 76 9.70 -5.93 -2.96
N GLU A 77 10.85 -6.45 -3.41
CA GLU A 77 10.97 -7.84 -3.84
C GLU A 77 10.67 -8.78 -2.68
N ILE A 78 9.68 -9.68 -2.82
CA ILE A 78 9.24 -10.54 -1.74
C ILE A 78 10.40 -11.45 -1.28
N PRO A 79 10.84 -11.36 -0.01
CA PRO A 79 11.86 -12.24 0.57
C PRO A 79 11.44 -13.70 0.44
N ARG A 80 12.40 -14.62 0.23
CA ARG A 80 12.07 -16.06 0.02
C ARG A 80 11.36 -16.64 1.23
N GLU A 81 11.71 -16.15 2.39
CA GLU A 81 11.22 -16.48 3.72
C GLU A 81 9.73 -16.12 3.86
N LEU A 82 9.28 -15.05 3.19
CA LEU A 82 7.90 -14.57 3.22
C LEU A 82 7.03 -15.11 2.08
N GLN A 83 7.61 -15.75 1.06
CA GLN A 83 6.84 -16.34 -0.04
C GLN A 83 5.76 -17.34 0.41
N PRO A 84 6.01 -18.25 1.37
CA PRO A 84 4.96 -19.13 1.89
C PRO A 84 3.80 -18.37 2.53
N TRP A 85 4.09 -17.24 3.19
CA TRP A 85 3.10 -16.39 3.83
C TRP A 85 2.21 -15.70 2.81
N VAL A 86 2.83 -15.11 1.77
CA VAL A 86 2.13 -14.49 0.65
C VAL A 86 1.31 -15.52 -0.14
N ALA A 87 1.84 -16.72 -0.35
CA ALA A 87 1.11 -17.82 -0.98
C ALA A 87 -0.08 -18.30 -0.15
N ALA A 88 0.05 -18.34 1.19
CA ALA A 88 -1.06 -18.68 2.07
C ALA A 88 -2.18 -17.63 1.98
N ILE A 89 -1.84 -16.35 1.92
CA ILE A 89 -2.85 -15.27 1.77
C ILE A 89 -3.50 -15.33 0.38
N GLY A 90 -2.68 -15.34 -0.69
CA GLY A 90 -3.15 -15.22 -2.07
C GLY A 90 -3.59 -16.53 -2.75
N GLY A 91 -3.41 -17.67 -2.09
CA GLY A 91 -3.76 -18.99 -2.61
C GLY A 91 -2.90 -19.46 -3.78
N GLU A 92 -3.41 -20.45 -4.51
CA GLU A 92 -2.66 -21.16 -5.57
C GLU A 92 -2.28 -20.26 -6.76
N ALA A 93 -3.10 -19.27 -7.10
CA ALA A 93 -2.81 -18.34 -8.19
C ALA A 93 -1.55 -17.51 -7.89
N ILE A 94 -1.44 -16.99 -6.66
CA ILE A 94 -0.27 -16.24 -6.22
C ILE A 94 0.95 -17.13 -6.05
N GLU A 95 0.78 -18.35 -5.53
CA GLU A 95 1.89 -19.30 -5.42
C GLU A 95 2.55 -19.61 -6.79
N ARG A 96 1.74 -19.81 -7.83
CA ARG A 96 2.24 -20.04 -9.20
C ARG A 96 3.06 -18.85 -9.70
N LYS A 97 2.65 -17.62 -9.40
CA LYS A 97 3.38 -16.39 -9.75
C LYS A 97 4.69 -16.24 -8.98
N LEU A 98 4.74 -16.65 -7.71
CA LEU A 98 5.93 -16.61 -6.87
C LEU A 98 7.01 -17.62 -7.31
N SER A 99 6.59 -18.77 -7.85
CA SER A 99 7.48 -19.85 -8.27
C SER A 99 7.04 -20.46 -9.61
N PRO A 100 7.20 -19.74 -10.73
CA PRO A 100 6.71 -20.19 -12.04
C PRO A 100 7.42 -21.45 -12.57
N THR A 101 8.61 -21.76 -12.05
CA THR A 101 9.39 -22.96 -12.40
C THR A 101 9.15 -24.14 -11.46
N ALA A 102 8.30 -23.99 -10.44
CA ALA A 102 7.99 -25.08 -9.52
C ALA A 102 7.19 -26.18 -10.24
N LYS A 103 7.56 -27.44 -10.01
CA LYS A 103 6.81 -28.59 -10.51
C LYS A 103 5.39 -28.58 -9.91
N PRO A 104 4.38 -29.06 -10.66
CA PRO A 104 3.02 -29.19 -10.15
C PRO A 104 3.05 -30.00 -8.85
N LYS A 105 2.43 -29.43 -7.81
CA LYS A 105 2.39 -30.04 -6.48
C LYS A 105 1.53 -31.29 -6.50
N SER A 106 1.80 -32.21 -5.57
CA SER A 106 0.85 -33.29 -5.30
C SER A 106 -0.49 -32.71 -4.88
N ALA A 107 -1.59 -33.39 -5.25
CA ALA A 107 -2.96 -32.99 -4.89
C ALA A 107 -3.11 -32.72 -3.38
N ARG A 108 -2.39 -33.47 -2.55
CA ARG A 108 -2.35 -33.27 -1.09
C ARG A 108 -1.80 -31.90 -0.68
N LYS A 109 -0.70 -31.43 -1.30
CA LYS A 109 -0.07 -30.16 -0.96
C LYS A 109 -0.88 -28.97 -1.50
N ALA A 110 -1.59 -29.14 -2.62
CA ALA A 110 -2.53 -28.15 -3.12
C ALA A 110 -3.74 -28.00 -2.17
N ALA A 111 -4.35 -29.11 -1.74
CA ALA A 111 -5.45 -29.10 -0.78
C ALA A 111 -5.07 -28.47 0.58
N GLU A 112 -3.84 -28.71 1.04
CA GLU A 112 -3.32 -28.10 2.26
C GLU A 112 -3.18 -26.57 2.13
N LEU A 113 -2.63 -26.09 1.02
CA LEU A 113 -2.53 -24.65 0.75
C LEU A 113 -3.91 -24.00 0.64
N GLN A 114 -4.85 -24.65 -0.05
CA GLN A 114 -6.22 -24.16 -0.18
C GLN A 114 -6.89 -24.02 1.20
N LYS A 115 -6.73 -25.02 2.07
CA LYS A 115 -7.24 -24.97 3.45
C LYS A 115 -6.61 -23.83 4.26
N GLN A 116 -5.29 -23.64 4.12
CA GLN A 116 -4.58 -22.53 4.78
C GLN A 116 -5.11 -21.18 4.29
N SER A 117 -5.26 -21.01 2.97
CA SER A 117 -5.77 -19.77 2.38
C SER A 117 -7.20 -19.46 2.80
N GLN A 118 -8.09 -20.45 2.84
CA GLN A 118 -9.45 -20.26 3.37
C GLN A 118 -9.46 -19.87 4.85
N ALA A 119 -8.59 -20.47 5.66
CA ALA A 119 -8.49 -20.11 7.09
C ALA A 119 -7.97 -18.68 7.29
N VAL A 120 -6.99 -18.25 6.49
CA VAL A 120 -6.48 -16.87 6.50
C VAL A 120 -7.55 -15.90 6.03
N ALA A 121 -8.24 -16.19 4.92
CA ALA A 121 -9.31 -15.35 4.39
C ALA A 121 -10.44 -15.16 5.41
N GLY A 122 -10.82 -16.21 6.15
CA GLY A 122 -11.79 -16.10 7.25
C GLY A 122 -11.34 -15.16 8.36
N ARG A 123 -10.07 -15.25 8.80
CA ARG A 123 -9.51 -14.34 9.82
C ARG A 123 -9.44 -12.90 9.35
N LEU A 124 -9.02 -12.66 8.11
CA LEU A 124 -8.97 -11.32 7.52
C LEU A 124 -10.36 -10.72 7.34
N SER A 125 -11.36 -11.53 6.95
CA SER A 125 -12.75 -11.08 6.87
C SER A 125 -13.28 -10.61 8.23
N ASN A 126 -12.96 -11.35 9.30
CA ASN A 126 -13.34 -10.95 10.66
C ASN A 126 -12.60 -9.67 11.09
N LEU A 127 -11.30 -9.56 10.78
CA LEU A 127 -10.53 -8.36 11.06
C LEU A 127 -11.16 -7.12 10.40
N HIS A 128 -11.56 -7.21 9.13
CA HIS A 128 -12.18 -6.08 8.44
C HIS A 128 -13.50 -5.64 9.10
N ALA A 129 -14.32 -6.60 9.54
CA ALA A 129 -15.54 -6.28 10.28
C ALA A 129 -15.23 -5.63 11.64
N ASP A 130 -14.24 -6.14 12.36
CA ASP A 130 -13.80 -5.58 13.65
C ASP A 130 -13.23 -4.15 13.50
N LEU A 131 -12.43 -3.90 12.46
CA LEU A 131 -11.91 -2.57 12.14
C LEU A 131 -13.06 -1.59 11.85
N PHE A 132 -14.00 -2.00 10.99
CA PHE A 132 -15.17 -1.16 10.68
C PHE A 132 -15.99 -0.85 11.93
N ALA A 133 -16.34 -1.84 12.74
CA ALA A 133 -17.14 -1.64 13.94
C ALA A 133 -16.48 -0.67 14.94
N ARG A 134 -15.15 -0.74 15.11
CA ARG A 134 -14.39 0.15 16.00
C ARG A 134 -14.28 1.57 15.44
N ALA A 135 -14.16 1.73 14.13
CA ALA A 135 -14.12 3.04 13.49
C ALA A 135 -15.51 3.70 13.48
N PHE A 136 -16.57 2.98 13.10
CA PHE A 136 -17.95 3.48 12.99
C PHE A 136 -18.50 4.01 14.33
N GLY A 137 -18.21 3.31 15.44
CA GLY A 137 -18.78 3.62 16.75
C GLY A 137 -18.12 4.77 17.51
N ALA A 138 -17.09 5.39 16.97
CA ALA A 138 -16.31 6.41 17.67
C ALA A 138 -16.80 7.82 17.33
N ASP A 139 -17.78 8.33 18.07
CA ASP A 139 -18.04 9.77 18.06
C ASP A 139 -16.93 10.48 18.88
N PRO A 140 -16.13 11.39 18.28
CA PRO A 140 -15.06 12.09 18.97
C PRO A 140 -15.55 12.90 20.18
N ALA A 141 -16.83 13.30 20.21
CA ALA A 141 -17.40 14.08 21.30
C ALA A 141 -17.88 13.23 22.49
N SER A 142 -18.09 11.92 22.29
CA SER A 142 -18.66 11.02 23.32
C SER A 142 -17.75 9.86 23.72
N ALA A 143 -16.70 9.58 22.95
CA ALA A 143 -15.62 8.74 23.43
C ALA A 143 -14.84 9.51 24.50
N GLY A 144 -14.81 9.03 25.75
CA GLY A 144 -13.92 9.63 26.77
C GLY A 144 -12.45 9.44 26.41
N ASP A 145 -11.54 10.11 27.13
CA ASP A 145 -10.09 9.90 27.00
C ASP A 145 -9.78 8.43 27.38
N GLY A 146 -9.48 7.57 26.41
CA GLY A 146 -9.26 6.16 26.72
C GLY A 146 -8.83 5.25 25.56
N PRO A 147 -8.60 3.96 25.86
CA PRO A 147 -8.14 2.95 24.90
C PRO A 147 -9.07 2.75 23.69
N GLU A 148 -10.35 3.08 23.81
CA GLU A 148 -11.34 2.96 22.73
C GLU A 148 -11.09 3.97 21.60
N GLN A 149 -10.71 5.21 21.94
CA GLN A 149 -10.35 6.23 20.93
C GLN A 149 -9.10 5.84 20.14
N LEU A 150 -8.07 5.30 20.81
CA LEU A 150 -6.87 4.79 20.14
C LEU A 150 -7.21 3.63 19.19
N GLN A 151 -8.12 2.75 19.61
CA GLN A 151 -8.55 1.64 18.78
C GLN A 151 -9.34 2.11 17.55
N ALA A 152 -10.21 3.10 17.72
CA ALA A 152 -10.95 3.70 16.63
C ALA A 152 -10.03 4.40 15.63
N ALA A 153 -9.13 5.27 16.11
CA ALA A 153 -8.17 5.99 15.28
C ALA A 153 -7.27 5.05 14.47
N LEU A 154 -6.76 3.97 15.08
CA LEU A 154 -6.01 2.97 14.33
C LEU A 154 -6.89 2.25 13.31
N SER A 155 -8.15 1.95 13.66
CA SER A 155 -9.05 1.24 12.75
C SER A 155 -9.41 2.08 11.54
N GLU A 156 -9.66 3.38 11.72
CA GLU A 156 -9.85 4.38 10.66
C GLU A 156 -8.65 4.41 9.73
N LEU A 157 -7.44 4.52 10.27
CA LEU A 157 -6.21 4.50 9.49
C LEU A 157 -6.03 3.20 8.70
N LEU A 158 -6.25 2.05 9.32
CA LEU A 158 -6.07 0.76 8.63
C LEU A 158 -7.12 0.53 7.52
N LEU A 159 -8.34 1.05 7.68
CA LEU A 159 -9.35 1.05 6.61
C LEU A 159 -8.92 1.98 5.48
N PHE A 160 -8.48 3.19 5.81
CA PHE A 160 -7.91 4.15 4.86
C PHE A 160 -6.77 3.54 4.05
N GLU A 161 -5.74 2.99 4.70
CA GLU A 161 -4.59 2.39 4.02
C GLU A 161 -5.00 1.16 3.19
N SER A 162 -5.96 0.35 3.65
CA SER A 162 -6.47 -0.79 2.89
C SER A 162 -7.11 -0.37 1.56
N VAL A 163 -7.94 0.67 1.60
CA VAL A 163 -8.57 1.24 0.40
C VAL A 163 -7.52 1.90 -0.49
N ARG A 164 -6.64 2.72 0.09
CA ARG A 164 -5.56 3.42 -0.61
C ARG A 164 -4.65 2.46 -1.36
N LEU A 165 -4.15 1.41 -0.72
CA LEU A 165 -3.28 0.42 -1.36
C LEU A 165 -3.94 -0.23 -2.58
N GLN A 166 -5.25 -0.50 -2.50
CA GLN A 166 -6.00 -1.04 -3.63
C GLN A 166 -6.14 -0.03 -4.78
N LEU A 167 -6.35 1.26 -4.47
CA LEU A 167 -6.35 2.32 -5.48
C LEU A 167 -4.96 2.51 -6.10
N LEU A 168 -3.88 2.48 -5.32
CA LEU A 168 -2.51 2.55 -5.84
C LEU A 168 -2.21 1.41 -6.80
N VAL A 169 -2.58 0.18 -6.46
CA VAL A 169 -2.46 -0.96 -7.39
C VAL A 169 -3.22 -0.68 -8.68
N THR A 170 -4.43 -0.12 -8.59
CA THR A 170 -5.29 0.18 -9.75
C THR A 170 -4.67 1.27 -10.63
N THR A 171 -4.25 2.40 -10.04
CA THR A 171 -3.69 3.55 -10.78
C THR A 171 -2.33 3.21 -11.37
N TRP A 172 -1.44 2.56 -10.62
CA TRP A 172 -0.09 2.20 -11.09
C TRP A 172 -0.08 1.09 -12.14
N SER A 173 -1.16 0.33 -12.29
CA SER A 173 -1.30 -0.70 -13.33
C SER A 173 -1.38 -0.13 -14.75
N SER A 174 -1.57 1.18 -14.88
CA SER A 174 -1.57 1.91 -16.15
C SER A 174 -0.84 3.25 -15.99
N THR A 175 -0.68 3.99 -17.09
CA THR A 175 -0.21 5.38 -17.05
C THR A 175 -1.37 6.38 -17.10
N ASP A 176 -2.61 5.92 -17.18
CA ASP A 176 -3.73 6.76 -17.60
C ASP A 176 -4.00 7.85 -16.55
N PHE A 177 -4.17 7.46 -15.28
CA PHE A 177 -4.41 8.40 -14.18
C PHE A 177 -3.30 9.47 -14.06
N GLU A 178 -2.03 9.05 -14.10
CA GLU A 178 -0.89 9.98 -14.02
C GLU A 178 -0.76 10.86 -15.26
N SER A 179 -1.09 10.34 -16.45
CA SER A 179 -1.08 11.13 -17.69
C SER A 179 -2.17 12.21 -17.70
N LEU A 180 -3.18 12.05 -16.84
CA LEU A 180 -4.23 13.03 -16.59
C LEU A 180 -3.84 14.05 -15.50
N GLY A 181 -2.61 13.97 -14.97
CA GLY A 181 -2.14 14.81 -13.87
C GLY A 181 -2.61 14.35 -12.49
N GLY A 182 -3.09 13.11 -12.36
CA GLY A 182 -3.28 12.47 -11.06
C GLY A 182 -1.93 12.09 -10.44
N ASP A 183 -1.85 12.12 -9.11
CA ASP A 183 -0.68 11.73 -8.33
C ASP A 183 -1.07 10.90 -7.09
N GLU A 184 -0.09 10.49 -6.28
CA GLU A 184 -0.35 9.69 -5.08
C GLU A 184 -1.22 10.45 -4.06
N ARG A 185 -1.09 11.78 -3.96
CA ARG A 185 -1.91 12.60 -3.04
C ARG A 185 -3.38 12.61 -3.43
N ALA A 186 -3.70 12.72 -4.72
CA ALA A 186 -5.08 12.59 -5.19
C ALA A 186 -5.67 11.21 -4.85
N VAL A 187 -4.86 10.15 -4.85
CA VAL A 187 -5.31 8.81 -4.41
C VAL A 187 -5.63 8.80 -2.92
N ASP A 188 -4.81 9.45 -2.10
CA ASP A 188 -5.04 9.58 -0.66
C ASP A 188 -6.33 10.36 -0.36
N GLU A 189 -6.52 11.50 -1.01
CA GLU A 189 -7.73 12.33 -0.90
C GLU A 189 -9.00 11.53 -1.25
N ILE A 190 -8.98 10.80 -2.37
CA ILE A 190 -10.10 9.95 -2.80
C ILE A 190 -10.36 8.81 -1.81
N ALA A 191 -9.30 8.12 -1.36
CA ALA A 191 -9.43 7.02 -0.41
C ALA A 191 -10.02 7.50 0.92
N TRP A 192 -9.51 8.61 1.46
CA TRP A 192 -10.01 9.14 2.73
C TRP A 192 -11.44 9.67 2.62
N THR A 193 -11.77 10.44 1.59
CA THR A 193 -13.11 10.99 1.37
C THR A 193 -14.18 9.89 1.37
N GLU A 194 -13.89 8.77 0.68
CA GLU A 194 -14.84 7.67 0.59
C GLU A 194 -14.88 6.82 1.86
N VAL A 195 -13.75 6.60 2.53
CA VAL A 195 -13.74 5.90 3.84
C VAL A 195 -14.51 6.71 4.88
N GLU A 196 -14.26 8.02 4.98
CA GLU A 196 -14.97 8.91 5.90
C GLU A 196 -16.48 8.91 5.64
N ALA A 197 -16.90 9.02 4.37
CA ALA A 197 -18.31 8.95 4.01
C ALA A 197 -18.96 7.61 4.39
N MET A 198 -18.26 6.50 4.15
CA MET A 198 -18.78 5.15 4.45
C MET A 198 -18.82 4.85 5.95
N LEU A 199 -17.92 5.44 6.75
CA LEU A 199 -17.98 5.34 8.21
C LEU A 199 -19.20 6.03 8.82
N LEU A 200 -19.88 6.89 8.05
CA LEU A 200 -21.13 7.54 8.46
C LEU A 200 -22.39 6.82 7.95
N GLU A 201 -22.26 5.75 7.15
CA GLU A 201 -23.38 5.06 6.52
C GLU A 201 -23.92 3.92 7.42
N PRO A 202 -25.12 4.07 8.05
CA PRO A 202 -25.65 3.06 8.96
C PRO A 202 -25.95 1.72 8.28
N ALA A 203 -26.28 1.72 6.98
CA ALA A 203 -26.56 0.48 6.24
C ALA A 203 -25.35 -0.47 6.19
N LEU A 204 -24.13 0.04 6.37
CA LEU A 204 -22.92 -0.81 6.41
C LEU A 204 -22.76 -1.58 7.73
N THR A 205 -23.62 -1.34 8.72
CA THR A 205 -23.63 -2.09 9.99
C THR A 205 -24.49 -3.36 9.94
N GLU A 206 -25.21 -3.60 8.85
CA GLU A 206 -26.06 -4.79 8.68
C GLU A 206 -25.22 -6.08 8.59
N ASP A 207 -25.72 -7.18 9.20
CA ASP A 207 -24.97 -8.44 9.39
C ASP A 207 -24.49 -9.11 8.08
N ASP A 208 -25.18 -8.86 6.96
CA ASP A 208 -24.85 -9.41 5.65
C ASP A 208 -23.91 -8.52 4.83
N MET A 209 -23.60 -7.32 5.33
CA MET A 209 -22.74 -6.36 4.65
C MET A 209 -21.26 -6.65 4.88
N ARG A 210 -20.47 -6.34 3.85
CA ARG A 210 -19.00 -6.40 3.90
C ARG A 210 -18.46 -5.00 3.65
N PRO A 211 -18.19 -4.20 4.71
CA PRO A 211 -17.90 -2.77 4.56
C PRO A 211 -16.68 -2.47 3.69
N LEU A 212 -15.57 -3.17 3.91
CA LEU A 212 -14.33 -2.89 3.16
C LEU A 212 -14.48 -3.10 1.64
N PRO A 213 -15.06 -4.21 1.13
CA PRO A 213 -15.38 -4.32 -0.30
C PRO A 213 -16.27 -3.19 -0.84
N VAL A 214 -17.22 -2.69 -0.06
CA VAL A 214 -18.08 -1.57 -0.46
C VAL A 214 -17.27 -0.28 -0.53
N MET A 215 -16.45 0.02 0.47
CA MET A 215 -15.53 1.16 0.48
C MET A 215 -14.62 1.13 -0.74
N VAL A 216 -13.97 -0.01 -1.00
CA VAL A 216 -13.11 -0.18 -2.19
C VAL A 216 -13.88 0.06 -3.49
N ALA A 217 -15.11 -0.46 -3.61
CA ALA A 217 -15.93 -0.25 -4.80
C ALA A 217 -16.30 1.23 -4.98
N ALA A 218 -16.73 1.91 -3.91
CA ALA A 218 -17.04 3.33 -3.91
C ALA A 218 -15.82 4.17 -4.32
N SER A 219 -14.64 3.89 -3.76
CA SER A 219 -13.40 4.56 -4.11
C SER A 219 -12.94 4.34 -5.54
N ASN A 220 -13.16 3.15 -6.12
CA ASN A 220 -12.88 2.92 -7.55
C ASN A 220 -13.83 3.73 -8.45
N VAL A 221 -15.10 3.89 -8.05
CA VAL A 221 -16.05 4.75 -8.77
C VAL A 221 -15.64 6.23 -8.66
N ALA A 222 -15.24 6.68 -7.47
CA ALA A 222 -14.73 8.03 -7.25
C ALA A 222 -13.46 8.31 -8.08
N LEU A 223 -12.51 7.37 -8.09
CA LEU A 223 -11.31 7.44 -8.92
C LEU A 223 -11.63 7.54 -10.41
N ALA A 224 -12.61 6.77 -10.90
CA ALA A 224 -13.03 6.85 -12.30
C ALA A 224 -13.70 8.20 -12.64
N ARG A 225 -14.45 8.78 -11.70
CA ARG A 225 -15.05 10.13 -11.87
C ARG A 225 -13.98 11.21 -11.89
N ASP A 226 -13.06 11.21 -10.93
CA ASP A 226 -11.94 12.15 -10.88
C ASP A 226 -11.09 12.07 -12.16
N ALA A 227 -10.79 10.86 -12.66
CA ALA A 227 -10.09 10.69 -13.93
C ALA A 227 -10.89 11.27 -15.11
N ALA A 228 -12.21 11.10 -15.16
CA ALA A 228 -13.05 11.67 -16.21
C ALA A 228 -13.07 13.21 -16.16
N ASP A 229 -13.15 13.80 -14.96
CA ASP A 229 -13.12 15.24 -14.76
C ASP A 229 -11.77 15.85 -15.18
N ARG A 230 -10.66 15.19 -14.82
CA ARG A 230 -9.31 15.58 -15.28
C ARG A 230 -9.16 15.46 -16.78
N ALA A 231 -9.69 14.41 -17.39
CA ALA A 231 -9.66 14.25 -18.84
C ALA A 231 -10.43 15.36 -19.57
N GLU A 232 -11.56 15.81 -19.03
CA GLU A 232 -12.29 16.96 -19.56
C GLU A 232 -11.48 18.26 -19.41
N ALA A 233 -10.92 18.51 -18.22
CA ALA A 233 -10.09 19.68 -17.95
C ALA A 233 -8.89 19.77 -18.91
N LEU A 234 -8.22 18.64 -19.18
CA LEU A 234 -7.08 18.58 -20.09
C LEU A 234 -7.42 18.81 -21.56
N ARG A 235 -8.69 18.80 -21.97
CA ARG A 235 -9.06 19.20 -23.34
C ARG A 235 -8.81 20.67 -23.59
N LEU A 236 -8.86 21.49 -22.55
CA LEU A 236 -8.65 22.94 -22.61
C LEU A 236 -7.18 23.34 -22.46
N VAL A 237 -6.31 22.38 -22.14
CA VAL A 237 -4.88 22.58 -21.90
C VAL A 237 -4.08 22.41 -23.20
N ALA A 238 -2.97 23.14 -23.32
CA ALA A 238 -2.06 23.08 -24.47
C ALA A 238 -1.43 21.68 -24.65
N GLU A 239 -1.10 21.31 -25.89
CA GLU A 239 -0.53 19.98 -26.17
C GLU A 239 0.82 19.76 -25.49
N ASP A 240 1.65 20.79 -25.34
CA ASP A 240 2.96 20.70 -24.69
C ASP A 240 2.85 20.30 -23.21
N GLU A 241 1.84 20.82 -22.51
CA GLU A 241 1.55 20.46 -21.12
C GLU A 241 1.03 19.02 -21.04
N ARG A 242 0.15 18.61 -21.96
CA ARG A 242 -0.32 17.21 -22.03
C ARG A 242 0.83 16.24 -22.28
N GLU A 243 1.75 16.55 -23.19
CA GLU A 243 2.90 15.68 -23.46
C GLU A 243 3.85 15.64 -22.25
N THR A 244 4.00 16.75 -21.52
CA THR A 244 4.75 16.78 -20.27
C THR A 244 4.16 15.82 -19.24
N LEU A 245 2.84 15.80 -19.06
CA LEU A 245 2.16 14.86 -18.17
C LEU A 245 2.33 13.40 -18.62
N ARG A 246 2.16 13.11 -19.91
CA ARG A 246 2.40 11.77 -20.47
C ARG A 246 3.84 11.31 -20.27
N MET A 247 4.82 12.20 -20.47
CA MET A 247 6.23 11.89 -20.23
C MET A 247 6.46 11.55 -18.75
N ARG A 248 5.92 12.34 -17.82
CA ARG A 248 6.01 12.07 -16.37
C ARG A 248 5.39 10.73 -16.00
N ALA A 249 4.19 10.44 -16.51
CA ALA A 249 3.51 9.16 -16.28
C ALA A 249 4.34 7.97 -16.79
N ARG A 250 4.90 8.05 -18.00
CA ARG A 250 5.79 7.02 -18.55
C ARG A 250 7.05 6.85 -17.69
N LEU A 251 7.63 7.95 -17.20
CA LEU A 251 8.81 7.90 -16.33
C LEU A 251 8.49 7.23 -14.99
N ARG A 252 7.41 7.62 -14.31
CA ARG A 252 6.99 6.97 -13.06
C ARG A 252 6.69 5.48 -13.26
N ALA A 253 6.00 5.11 -14.35
CA ALA A 253 5.77 3.71 -14.69
C ALA A 253 7.09 2.94 -14.90
N ALA A 254 8.08 3.53 -15.57
CA ALA A 254 9.39 2.92 -15.73
C ALA A 254 10.13 2.73 -14.40
N LEU A 255 10.09 3.74 -13.52
CA LEU A 255 10.70 3.66 -12.18
C LEU A 255 10.08 2.54 -11.34
N ARG A 256 8.77 2.34 -11.44
CA ARG A 256 8.05 1.23 -10.78
C ARG A 256 8.44 -0.16 -11.27
N GLU A 257 9.19 -0.34 -12.36
CA GLU A 257 9.73 -1.64 -12.78
C GLU A 257 11.12 -1.94 -12.18
N LEU A 258 11.74 -0.94 -11.57
CA LEU A 258 13.06 -1.06 -10.95
C LEU A 258 12.96 -1.73 -9.58
N ARG A 259 14.10 -2.16 -9.05
CA ARG A 259 14.19 -2.48 -7.61
C ARG A 259 13.89 -1.24 -6.79
N LEU A 260 13.28 -1.42 -5.62
CA LEU A 260 12.83 -0.32 -4.77
C LEU A 260 13.91 0.75 -4.53
N ALA A 261 15.11 0.35 -4.11
CA ALA A 261 16.21 1.28 -3.86
C ALA A 261 16.56 2.10 -5.11
N GLU A 262 16.60 1.47 -6.29
CA GLU A 262 16.83 2.17 -7.55
C GLU A 262 15.66 3.07 -7.94
N SER A 263 14.41 2.65 -7.72
CA SER A 263 13.21 3.47 -7.97
C SER A 263 13.26 4.77 -7.16
N VAL A 264 13.40 4.67 -5.83
CA VAL A 264 13.42 5.83 -4.92
C VAL A 264 14.58 6.77 -5.23
N LEU A 265 15.79 6.23 -5.46
CA LEU A 265 16.95 7.06 -5.75
C LEU A 265 16.84 7.78 -7.10
N LEU A 266 16.29 7.13 -8.12
CA LEU A 266 16.13 7.73 -9.45
C LEU A 266 14.94 8.67 -9.52
N GLU A 267 13.86 8.40 -8.80
CA GLU A 267 12.75 9.33 -8.57
C GLU A 267 13.28 10.66 -8.03
N ASN A 268 14.02 10.62 -6.91
CA ASN A 268 14.65 11.82 -6.35
C ASN A 268 15.67 12.48 -7.31
N ALA A 269 16.50 11.68 -8.00
CA ALA A 269 17.49 12.22 -8.94
C ALA A 269 16.86 12.87 -10.19
N LEU A 270 15.62 12.51 -10.52
CA LEU A 270 14.84 13.01 -11.66
C LEU A 270 13.67 13.90 -11.22
N ALA A 271 13.61 14.33 -9.95
CA ALA A 271 12.52 15.10 -9.37
C ALA A 271 12.11 16.31 -10.24
N GLY A 272 13.09 17.06 -10.77
CA GLY A 272 12.81 18.19 -11.66
C GLY A 272 12.06 17.83 -12.97
N LEU A 273 12.24 16.61 -13.50
CA LEU A 273 11.44 16.12 -14.65
C LEU A 273 10.03 15.70 -14.21
N LEU A 274 9.92 15.15 -13.00
CA LEU A 274 8.67 14.73 -12.37
C LEU A 274 7.83 15.89 -11.85
N GLY A 275 8.41 17.09 -11.78
CA GLY A 275 7.76 18.30 -11.23
C GLY A 275 7.84 18.38 -9.71
N GLU A 276 8.83 17.72 -9.11
CA GLU A 276 9.05 17.63 -7.68
C GLU A 276 10.39 18.28 -7.29
N ASP A 277 10.53 18.56 -6.00
CA ASP A 277 11.78 19.05 -5.41
C ASP A 277 12.70 17.90 -5.04
N ARG A 278 13.99 18.10 -5.32
CA ARG A 278 15.02 17.11 -4.96
C ARG A 278 15.35 17.23 -3.48
N VAL A 279 15.36 16.09 -2.80
CA VAL A 279 15.75 15.93 -1.39
C VAL A 279 17.22 15.49 -1.29
N GLU A 280 17.91 15.93 -0.24
CA GLU A 280 19.26 15.47 0.06
C GLU A 280 19.28 13.97 0.41
N LEU A 281 20.32 13.26 0.02
CA LEU A 281 20.33 11.78 0.09
C LEU A 281 20.22 11.22 1.51
N MET A 282 20.73 11.95 2.50
CA MET A 282 20.65 11.51 3.91
C MET A 282 19.24 11.71 4.46
N ASP A 283 18.58 12.81 4.09
CA ASP A 283 17.20 13.08 4.48
C ASP A 283 16.25 12.09 3.79
N LEU A 284 16.48 11.79 2.50
CA LEU A 284 15.74 10.76 1.76
C LEU A 284 15.91 9.37 2.37
N GLN A 285 17.13 9.02 2.82
CA GLN A 285 17.36 7.75 3.50
C GLN A 285 16.62 7.67 4.83
N ALA A 286 16.58 8.77 5.58
CA ALA A 286 15.86 8.85 6.84
C ALA A 286 14.34 8.74 6.65
N SER A 287 13.79 9.30 5.56
CA SER A 287 12.36 9.20 5.26
C SER A 287 11.97 7.89 4.57
N ARG A 288 12.91 7.20 3.89
CA ARG A 288 12.66 5.95 3.15
C ARG A 288 13.49 4.77 3.68
N PRO A 289 13.36 4.39 4.96
CA PRO A 289 14.19 3.34 5.55
C PRO A 289 13.97 1.98 4.87
N VAL A 290 12.73 1.65 4.48
CA VAL A 290 12.40 0.39 3.76
C VAL A 290 13.23 0.23 2.47
N ALA A 291 13.50 1.33 1.77
CA ALA A 291 14.23 1.34 0.51
C ALA A 291 15.75 1.45 0.68
N LEU A 292 16.20 2.27 1.63
CA LEU A 292 17.56 2.82 1.64
C LEU A 292 18.37 2.52 2.90
N ASP A 293 17.77 1.94 3.95
CA ASP A 293 18.49 1.67 5.19
C ASP A 293 19.74 0.80 4.96
N GLY A 294 20.80 1.08 5.72
CA GLY A 294 22.10 0.43 5.61
C GLY A 294 22.95 0.80 4.37
N LEU A 295 22.44 1.63 3.44
CA LEU A 295 23.24 2.12 2.31
C LEU A 295 24.11 3.31 2.70
N SER A 296 25.39 3.28 2.34
CA SER A 296 26.24 4.47 2.46
C SER A 296 25.92 5.49 1.36
N ARG A 297 26.21 6.78 1.62
CA ARG A 297 26.09 7.85 0.61
C ARG A 297 26.76 7.48 -0.72
N GLN A 298 27.99 6.98 -0.66
CA GLN A 298 28.74 6.56 -1.85
C GLN A 298 28.03 5.43 -2.61
N ALA A 299 27.41 4.47 -1.90
CA ALA A 299 26.64 3.41 -2.54
C ALA A 299 25.39 3.95 -3.25
N MET A 300 24.69 4.91 -2.64
CA MET A 300 23.54 5.59 -3.24
C MET A 300 23.94 6.38 -4.49
N ASP A 301 24.99 7.20 -4.43
CA ASP A 301 25.50 7.95 -5.59
C ASP A 301 25.89 7.04 -6.76
N GLN A 302 26.54 5.92 -6.47
CA GLN A 302 26.89 4.93 -7.49
C GLN A 302 25.64 4.28 -8.12
N ARG A 303 24.61 3.99 -7.33
CA ARG A 303 23.33 3.45 -7.84
C ARG A 303 22.63 4.46 -8.74
N VAL A 304 22.54 5.73 -8.34
CA VAL A 304 22.00 6.82 -9.18
C VAL A 304 22.76 6.91 -10.51
N SER A 305 24.10 6.94 -10.46
CA SER A 305 24.94 7.03 -11.66
C SER A 305 24.75 5.86 -12.62
N ARG A 306 24.67 4.62 -12.10
CA ARG A 306 24.42 3.43 -12.93
C ARG A 306 23.00 3.42 -13.47
N GLY A 307 22.01 3.73 -12.62
CA GLY A 307 20.61 3.76 -12.98
C GLY A 307 20.31 4.76 -14.10
N ARG A 308 20.83 5.99 -14.02
CA ARG A 308 20.66 6.99 -15.09
C ARG A 308 21.24 6.51 -16.41
N ARG A 309 22.40 5.87 -16.40
CA ARG A 309 22.99 5.28 -17.62
C ARG A 309 22.12 4.15 -18.17
N ALA A 310 21.61 3.28 -17.32
CA ALA A 310 20.74 2.18 -17.73
C ALA A 310 19.44 2.67 -18.37
N LEU A 311 18.81 3.73 -17.82
CA LEU A 311 17.59 4.31 -18.39
C LEU A 311 17.79 4.81 -19.83
N THR A 312 19.00 5.26 -20.19
CA THR A 312 19.31 5.69 -21.57
C THR A 312 19.57 4.54 -22.54
N GLN A 313 19.83 3.33 -22.04
CA GLN A 313 20.22 2.18 -22.86
C GLN A 313 19.03 1.30 -23.29
N GLY A 314 17.94 1.32 -22.51
CA GLY A 314 16.72 0.57 -22.80
C GLY A 314 16.30 -0.34 -21.63
N PRO A 315 15.05 -0.84 -21.63
CA PRO A 315 14.49 -1.65 -20.54
C PRO A 315 15.28 -2.90 -20.18
N GLU A 316 15.93 -3.53 -21.15
CA GLU A 316 16.78 -4.71 -20.95
C GLU A 316 18.03 -4.44 -20.10
N SER A 317 18.45 -3.18 -20.03
CA SER A 317 19.60 -2.73 -19.24
C SER A 317 19.21 -2.23 -17.85
N TRP A 318 17.91 -2.12 -17.55
CA TRP A 318 17.41 -1.57 -16.29
C TRP A 318 17.77 -2.47 -15.09
N PRO A 319 18.03 -1.86 -13.92
CA PRO A 319 18.19 -2.60 -12.67
C PRO A 319 16.84 -3.10 -12.13
N SER A 320 16.16 -3.93 -12.91
CA SER A 320 14.84 -4.48 -12.62
C SER A 320 14.86 -5.47 -11.45
N ARG A 321 13.67 -5.67 -10.88
CA ARG A 321 13.43 -6.70 -9.87
C ARG A 321 13.75 -8.09 -10.44
N ARG A 322 14.38 -8.92 -9.62
CA ARG A 322 14.70 -10.33 -9.93
C ARG A 322 13.61 -11.28 -9.40
N ARG A 323 12.81 -10.82 -8.45
CA ARG A 323 11.68 -11.53 -7.84
C ARG A 323 10.44 -10.63 -7.89
N PRO A 324 9.24 -11.21 -7.93
CA PRO A 324 8.02 -10.41 -7.88
C PRO A 324 7.94 -9.61 -6.57
N ALA A 325 7.45 -8.37 -6.68
CA ALA A 325 6.96 -7.59 -5.57
C ALA A 325 5.44 -7.81 -5.37
N LEU A 326 4.87 -7.32 -4.27
CA LEU A 326 3.42 -7.41 -4.04
C LEU A 326 2.63 -6.75 -5.17
N PHE A 327 3.07 -5.58 -5.64
CA PHE A 327 2.49 -4.89 -6.78
C PHE A 327 2.40 -5.77 -8.02
N ASP A 328 3.47 -6.51 -8.35
CA ASP A 328 3.50 -7.41 -9.51
C ASP A 328 2.44 -8.53 -9.39
N LEU A 329 2.21 -9.03 -8.18
CA LEU A 329 1.22 -10.07 -7.91
C LEU A 329 -0.21 -9.55 -8.03
N LEU A 330 -0.45 -8.34 -7.52
CA LEU A 330 -1.79 -7.73 -7.42
C LEU A 330 -2.27 -7.14 -8.75
N ARG A 331 -1.41 -6.45 -9.53
CA ARG A 331 -1.80 -5.84 -10.82
C ARG A 331 -2.32 -6.83 -11.86
N HIS A 332 -1.89 -8.09 -11.78
CA HIS A 332 -2.30 -9.15 -12.71
C HIS A 332 -3.54 -9.92 -12.26
N SER A 333 -4.11 -9.63 -11.10
CA SER A 333 -5.28 -10.35 -10.57
C SER A 333 -6.61 -9.68 -10.93
N GLY A 334 -6.58 -8.43 -11.42
CA GLY A 334 -7.76 -7.67 -11.84
C GLY A 334 -8.19 -7.86 -13.31
N ARG A 335 -7.34 -8.47 -14.15
CA ARG A 335 -7.77 -8.97 -15.46
C ARG A 335 -8.14 -10.43 -15.26
N GLY A 336 -9.42 -10.76 -15.36
CA GLY A 336 -9.82 -12.16 -15.50
C GLY A 336 -8.91 -12.81 -16.54
N GLU A 337 -8.30 -13.94 -16.18
CA GLU A 337 -7.57 -14.79 -17.10
C GLU A 337 -8.58 -15.31 -18.15
N GLU A 338 -8.94 -14.47 -19.13
CA GLU A 338 -9.45 -14.93 -20.42
C GLU A 338 -8.24 -15.45 -21.19
N ALA A 339 -8.00 -16.75 -20.99
CA ALA A 339 -7.27 -17.61 -21.91
C ALA A 339 -8.28 -18.50 -22.65
#